data_AF-A0A839HFF6-F1
#
_entry.id   AF-A0A839HFF6-F1
#
_cell.length_a   1.000
_cell.length_b   1.000
_cell.length_c   1.000
_cell.angle_alpha   90.00
_cell.angle_beta   90.00
_cell.angle_gamma   90.00
#
_symmetry.space_group_name_H-M   'P 1'
#
loop_
_entity.id
_entity.type
_entity.pdbx_description
1 polymer ?
#
loop_
_entity_poly.entity_id
_entity_poly.type
_entity_poly.pdbx_seq_one_letter_code
_entity_poly.pdbx_strand_id
1 'polypeptide(L)' 'MPDPSAPFPMPGPEALAALLEAQAAVLGLPIAAAHRPGVLHYLGLSAQMAASVFAVPLAPQAESGSVFRPVEPEGGA' A
#
# COMPACT_ATOMS: atom_id res chain seq x y z
N MET A 1 0.18 19.95 -8.12
CA MET A 1 0.74 18.58 -8.16
C MET A 1 1.69 18.46 -6.98
N PRO A 2 1.57 17.46 -6.10
CA PRO A 2 2.51 17.30 -4.99
C PRO A 2 3.95 17.17 -5.53
N ASP A 3 4.90 17.72 -4.79
CA ASP A 3 6.32 17.70 -5.14
C ASP A 3 6.85 16.26 -5.08
N PRO A 4 7.37 15.68 -6.19
CA PRO A 4 7.89 14.32 -6.22
C PRO A 4 9.21 14.17 -5.43
N SER A 5 9.87 15.27 -5.07
CA SER A 5 11.07 15.28 -4.23
C SER A 5 10.78 15.42 -2.74
N ALA A 6 9.53 15.70 -2.35
CA ALA A 6 9.14 15.72 -0.96
C ALA A 6 9.22 14.30 -0.39
N PRO A 7 9.87 14.09 0.78
CA PRO A 7 9.96 12.78 1.39
C PRO A 7 8.55 12.25 1.67
N PHE A 8 8.35 10.95 1.44
CA PHE A 8 7.11 10.28 1.81
C PHE A 8 6.82 10.60 3.30
N PRO A 9 5.69 11.25 3.62
CA PRO A 9 5.42 11.65 4.99
C PRO A 9 5.27 10.40 5.85
N MET A 10 6.21 10.21 6.78
CA MET A 10 6.11 9.09 7.71
C MET A 10 4.93 9.34 8.64
N PRO A 11 3.89 8.49 8.61
CA PRO A 11 2.74 8.68 9.49
C PRO A 11 3.19 8.49 10.94
N GLY A 12 2.83 9.45 11.78
CA GLY A 12 2.99 9.32 13.23
C GLY A 12 2.11 8.19 13.80
N PRO A 13 2.32 7.77 15.06
CA PRO A 13 1.59 6.67 15.68
C PRO A 13 0.07 6.89 15.73
N GLU A 14 -0.37 8.12 15.99
CA GLU A 14 -1.79 8.54 15.94
C GLU A 14 -2.38 8.32 14.53
N ALA A 15 -1.65 8.71 13.49
CA ALA A 15 -2.08 8.55 12.11
C ALA A 15 -2.14 7.07 11.69
N LEU A 16 -1.21 6.25 12.18
CA LEU A 16 -1.24 4.79 11.97
C LEU A 16 -2.45 4.13 12.65
N ALA A 17 -2.81 4.56 13.86
CA ALA A 17 -4.00 4.08 14.55
C ALA A 17 -5.28 4.47 13.82
N ALA A 18 -5.40 5.73 13.38
CA ALA A 18 -6.54 6.19 12.59
C ALA A 18 -6.66 5.43 11.25
N LEU A 19 -5.53 5.20 10.57
CA LEU A 19 -5.49 4.40 9.35
C LEU A 19 -5.97 2.96 9.61
N LEU A 20 -5.46 2.33 10.67
CA LEU A 20 -5.85 0.97 11.04
C LEU A 20 -7.37 0.85 11.25
N GLU A 21 -7.97 1.72 12.06
CA GLU A 21 -9.41 1.66 12.34
C GLU A 21 -10.24 1.93 11.07
N ALA A 22 -9.85 2.92 10.27
CA ALA A 22 -10.56 3.26 9.03
C ALA A 22 -10.51 2.10 8.02
N GLN A 23 -9.34 1.50 7.80
CA GLN A 23 -9.18 0.40 6.85
C GLN A 23 -9.84 -0.89 7.34
N ALA A 24 -9.73 -1.20 8.64
CA ALA A 24 -10.40 -2.35 9.23
C ALA A 24 -11.93 -2.26 9.07
N ALA A 25 -12.51 -1.07 9.26
CA ALA A 25 -13.94 -0.83 9.04
C ALA A 25 -14.34 -1.02 7.57
N VAL A 26 -13.58 -0.44 6.62
CA VAL A 26 -13.84 -0.57 5.18
C VAL A 26 -13.75 -2.02 4.71
N LEU A 27 -12.78 -2.78 5.21
CA LEU A 27 -12.55 -4.18 4.85
C LEU A 27 -13.48 -5.15 5.60
N GLY A 28 -14.24 -4.66 6.59
CA GLY A 28 -15.01 -5.53 7.49
C GLY A 28 -14.12 -6.51 8.26
N LEU A 29 -12.88 -6.12 8.58
CA LEU A 29 -11.88 -6.97 9.22
C LEU A 29 -11.86 -6.71 10.74
N PRO A 30 -12.44 -7.59 11.57
CA PRO A 30 -12.41 -7.42 13.02
C PRO A 30 -11.00 -7.68 13.56
N ILE A 31 -10.43 -6.67 14.24
CA ILE A 31 -9.12 -6.79 14.89
C ILE A 31 -9.33 -6.77 16.39
N ALA A 32 -9.11 -7.93 17.02
CA ALA A 32 -9.17 -8.06 18.48
C ALA A 32 -8.19 -7.08 19.15
N ALA A 33 -8.59 -6.51 20.28
CA ALA A 33 -7.79 -5.51 21.00
C ALA A 33 -6.38 -6.01 21.32
N ALA A 34 -6.24 -7.30 21.68
CA ALA A 34 -4.95 -7.93 21.97
C ALA A 34 -3.97 -7.93 20.78
N HIS A 35 -4.46 -7.89 19.54
CA HIS A 35 -3.62 -7.90 18.35
C HIS A 35 -3.22 -6.50 17.88
N ARG A 36 -3.94 -5.45 18.30
CA ARG A 36 -3.73 -4.07 17.83
C ARG A 36 -2.29 -3.58 18.00
N PRO A 37 -1.59 -3.82 19.14
CA PRO A 37 -0.20 -3.38 19.27
C PRO A 37 0.72 -4.02 18.22
N GLY A 38 0.53 -5.31 17.93
CA GLY A 38 1.30 -6.02 16.91
C GLY A 38 1.00 -5.52 15.50
N VAL A 39 -0.27 -5.30 15.18
CA VAL A 39 -0.67 -4.77 13.86
C VAL A 39 -0.09 -3.37 13.64
N LEU A 40 -0.15 -2.49 14.63
CA LEU A 40 0.44 -1.15 14.54
C LEU A 40 1.96 -1.19 14.36
N HIS A 41 2.64 -2.11 15.05
CA HIS A 41 4.08 -2.31 14.87
C HIS A 41 4.44 -2.68 13.42
N TYR A 42 3.78 -3.70 12.86
CA TYR A 42 4.05 -4.14 11.50
C TYR A 42 3.58 -3.14 10.43
N LEU A 43 2.50 -2.41 10.69
CA LEU A 43 2.03 -1.33 9.81
C LEU A 43 3.04 -0.16 9.79
N GLY A 44 3.64 0.17 10.94
CA GLY A 44 4.73 1.15 11.00
C GLY A 44 5.99 0.68 10.29
N LEU A 45 6.32 -0.60 10.36
CA LEU A 45 7.43 -1.19 9.61
C LEU A 45 7.19 -1.13 8.10
N SER A 46 5.99 -1.50 7.64
CA SER A 46 5.65 -1.44 6.21
C SER A 46 5.63 0.00 5.69
N ALA A 47 5.20 0.98 6.50
CA ALA A 47 5.30 2.40 6.13
C ALA A 47 6.75 2.84 5.87
N GLN A 48 7.72 2.35 6.65
CA GLN A 48 9.15 2.64 6.43
C GLN A 48 9.66 2.02 5.13
N MET A 49 9.23 0.78 4.82
CA MET A 49 9.55 0.13 3.55
C MET A 49 8.91 0.86 2.36
N ALA A 50 7.66 1.32 2.51
CA ALA A 50 6.96 2.08 1.49
C ALA A 50 7.73 3.36 1.13
N ALA A 51 8.29 4.08 2.11
CA ALA A 51 9.12 5.25 1.83
C ALA A 51 10.31 4.92 0.90
N SER A 52 10.90 3.72 1.01
CA SER A 52 11.99 3.28 0.14
C SER A 52 11.50 3.01 -1.30
N VAL A 53 10.29 2.48 -1.45
CA VAL A 53 9.67 2.24 -2.77
C VAL A 53 9.26 3.56 -3.43
N PHE A 54 8.65 4.47 -2.68
CA PHE A 54 8.23 5.79 -3.19
C PHE A 54 9.39 6.69 -3.61
N ALA A 55 10.60 6.44 -3.10
CA ALA A 55 11.80 7.17 -3.51
C ALA A 55 12.31 6.77 -4.91
N VAL A 56 11.77 5.72 -5.53
CA VAL A 56 12.16 5.29 -6.87
C VAL A 56 11.50 6.22 -7.92
N PRO A 57 12.29 6.88 -8.79
CA PRO A 57 11.72 7.74 -9.83
C PRO A 57 10.93 6.91 -10.85
N LEU A 58 9.70 7.33 -11.12
CA LEU A 58 8.83 6.70 -12.12
C LEU A 58 8.51 7.70 -13.24
N ALA A 59 8.74 7.27 -14.48
CA ALA A 59 8.25 7.99 -15.65
C ALA A 59 6.73 7.80 -15.78
N PRO A 60 5.99 8.73 -16.40
CA PRO A 60 4.55 8.56 -16.63
C PRO A 60 4.18 7.32 -17.46
N GLN A 61 5.12 6.80 -18.25
CA GLN A 61 4.97 5.60 -19.08
C GLN A 61 5.45 4.32 -18.37
N ALA A 62 5.82 4.40 -17.09
CA ALA A 62 6.19 3.23 -16.32
C ALA A 62 4.94 2.37 -16.07
N GLU A 63 4.93 1.18 -16.67
CA GLU A 63 3.84 0.22 -16.55
C GLU A 63 4.04 -0.70 -15.34
N SER A 64 2.95 -1.31 -14.90
CA SER A 64 3.00 -2.41 -13.92
C SER A 64 3.89 -3.55 -14.44
N GLY A 65 4.69 -4.15 -13.56
CA GLY A 65 5.46 -5.36 -13.89
C GLY A 65 4.58 -6.55 -14.29
N SER A 66 3.31 -6.55 -13.86
CA SER A 66 2.28 -7.48 -14.33
C SER A 66 1.35 -6.77 -15.30
N VAL A 67 1.30 -7.25 -16.54
CA VAL A 67 0.39 -6.75 -17.59
C VAL A 67 -0.54 -7.86 -18.05
N PHE A 68 -1.80 -7.52 -18.30
CA PHE A 68 -2.75 -8.46 -18.89
C PHE A 68 -2.29 -8.85 -20.29
N ARG A 69 -2.23 -10.16 -20.55
CA ARG A 69 -2.04 -10.71 -21.90
C ARG A 69 -3.26 -11.56 -22.22
N PRO A 70 -4.09 -11.16 -23.19
CA PRO A 70 -5.16 -12.02 -23.65
C PRO A 70 -4.60 -13.37 -24.08
N VAL A 71 -5.23 -14.45 -23.65
CA VAL A 71 -5.02 -15.77 -24.25
C VAL A 71 -5.95 -15.88 -25.46
N GLU A 72 -5.42 -16.31 -26.60
CA GLU A 72 -6.28 -16.61 -27.74
C GLU A 72 -7.14 -17.85 -27.41
N PRO A 73 -8.43 -17.87 -27.78
CA PRO A 73 -9.27 -19.04 -27.57
C PRO A 73 -8.76 -20.21 -28.42
N GLU A 74 -8.63 -21.40 -27.82
CA GLU A 74 -8.35 -22.62 -28.55
C GLU A 74 -9.58 -22.99 -29.42
N GLY A 75 -9.44 -22.89 -30.74
CA GLY A 75 -10.47 -23.33 -31.69
C GLY A 75 -10.93 -22.32 -32.74
N GLY A 76 -10.08 -21.38 -33.17
CA GLY A 76 -10.35 -20.56 -34.36
C GLY A 76 -10.27 -21.36 -35.66
N ALA A 77 -11.28 -22.19 -35.94
CA ALA A 77 -11.62 -22.73 -37.26
C ALA A 77 -13.13 -23.00 -37.34
#